data_AF-A0A940L9Y1-F1
#
_entry.id   AF-A0A940L9Y1-F1
#
_cell.length_a   1.000
_cell.length_b   1.000
_cell.length_c   1.000
_cell.angle_alpha   90.00
_cell.angle_beta   90.00
_cell.angle_gamma   90.00
#
_symmetry.space_group_name_H-M   'P 1'
#
loop_
_entity.id
_entity.type
_entity.pdbx_description
1 polymer ?
#
loop_
_entity_poly.entity_id
_entity_poly.type
_entity_poly.pdbx_seq_one_letter_code
_entity_poly.pdbx_strand_id
1 'polypeptide(L)'
;LTVKSEDGKVIVTAINQDTANYYNRVMQQSDYIDVLAKIPLTGDSIAYAIDSITAGVDFKNYLLITYKKKFVPKEFLQQFPKAGGAMTSQITLINEKPIEVHANGSYFNPVDLISTGFWAWFEKIATMLPSDYVPLKQ
;
A
#
# COMPACT_ATOMS: atom_id res chain seq x y z
N LEU A 1 19.06 29.16 25.71
CA LEU A 1 19.34 29.64 27.09
C LEU A 1 20.84 29.88 27.18
N THR A 2 21.27 31.14 27.20
CA THR A 2 22.69 31.52 27.21
C THR A 2 23.12 31.69 28.66
N VAL A 3 23.95 30.76 29.16
CA VAL A 3 24.58 30.92 30.47
C VAL A 3 25.95 31.57 30.24
N LYS A 4 26.14 32.78 30.78
CA LYS A 4 27.44 33.45 30.78
C LYS A 4 28.25 32.92 31.96
N SER A 5 29.50 32.53 31.70
CA SER A 5 30.53 32.31 32.72
C SER A 5 31.41 33.57 32.79
N GLU A 6 31.91 33.90 33.99
CA GLU A 6 32.54 35.19 34.34
C GLU A 6 33.90 35.47 33.69
N ASP A 7 34.55 34.50 33.04
CA ASP A 7 35.85 34.72 32.38
C ASP A 7 35.73 34.79 30.85
N GLY A 8 35.12 35.84 30.32
CA GLY A 8 35.31 36.39 28.95
C GLY A 8 35.21 35.45 27.71
N LYS A 9 35.01 34.15 27.89
CA LYS A 9 34.95 33.14 26.84
C LYS A 9 33.49 32.84 26.59
N VAL A 10 33.01 33.26 25.42
CA VAL A 10 31.72 32.83 24.89
C VAL A 10 31.80 31.33 24.65
N ILE A 11 31.23 30.53 25.55
CA ILE A 11 30.97 29.11 25.29
C ILE A 11 29.80 29.10 24.31
N VAL A 12 30.11 29.01 23.02
CA VAL A 12 29.12 28.67 22.00
C VAL A 12 28.70 27.25 22.31
N THR A 13 27.59 27.09 23.02
CA THR A 13 26.94 25.78 23.19
C THR A 13 26.66 25.30 21.78
N ALA A 14 27.45 24.32 21.32
CA ALA A 14 27.23 23.65 20.05
C ALA A 14 25.76 23.23 20.04
N ILE A 15 24.97 23.91 19.21
CA ILE A 15 23.58 23.58 19.00
C ILE A 15 23.62 22.14 18.51
N ASN A 16 23.15 21.22 19.35
CA ASN A 16 23.31 19.77 19.23
C ASN A 16 22.94 19.25 17.82
N GLN A 17 23.90 19.29 16.89
CA GLN A 17 23.80 18.66 15.58
C GLN A 17 23.44 17.18 15.72
N ASP A 18 23.86 16.56 16.82
CA ASP A 18 23.62 15.16 17.12
C ASP A 18 22.14 14.85 17.41
N THR A 19 21.44 15.68 18.19
CA THR A 19 20.01 15.44 18.48
C THR A 19 19.10 15.67 17.28
N ALA A 20 19.42 16.64 16.42
CA ALA A 20 18.66 16.88 15.19
C ALA A 20 18.84 15.72 14.20
N ASN A 21 20.06 15.21 14.07
CA ASN A 21 20.36 14.04 13.23
C ASN A 21 19.70 12.76 13.77
N TYR A 22 19.73 12.56 15.08
CA TYR A 22 19.03 11.43 15.72
C TYR A 22 17.52 11.50 15.49
N TYR A 23 16.90 12.66 15.73
CA TYR A 23 15.47 12.87 15.49
C TYR A 23 15.08 12.60 14.03
N ASN A 24 15.86 13.14 13.08
CA ASN A 24 15.65 12.89 11.65
C ASN A 24 15.80 11.40 11.30
N ARG A 25 16.74 10.69 11.95
CA ARG A 25 16.94 9.26 11.74
C ARG A 25 15.76 8.43 12.24
N VAL A 26 15.21 8.77 13.41
CA VAL A 26 14.04 8.09 13.98
C VAL A 26 12.79 8.38 13.14
N MET A 27 12.59 9.63 12.69
CA MET A 27 11.48 10.00 11.81
C MET A 27 11.55 9.36 10.41
N GLN A 28 12.73 8.89 9.99
CA GLN A 28 12.91 8.14 8.74
C GLN A 28 12.72 6.62 8.89
N GLN A 29 12.56 6.12 10.12
CA GLN A 29 12.25 4.72 10.36
C GLN A 29 10.77 4.45 10.04
N SER A 30 10.49 3.28 9.51
CA SER A 30 9.10 2.84 9.30
C SER A 30 8.44 2.57 10.65
N ASP A 31 7.28 3.18 10.91
CA ASP A 31 6.51 2.99 12.14
C ASP A 31 6.08 1.52 12.38
N TYR A 32 6.04 0.71 11.31
CA TYR A 32 5.71 -0.70 11.37
C TYR A 32 6.45 -1.49 10.28
N ILE A 33 6.70 -2.78 10.55
CA ILE A 33 7.20 -3.75 9.58
C ILE A 33 6.07 -4.75 9.33
N ASP A 34 5.43 -4.66 8.18
CA ASP A 34 4.48 -5.70 7.75
C ASP A 34 5.24 -6.98 7.39
N VAL A 35 5.15 -7.98 8.25
CA VAL A 35 5.69 -9.32 7.96
C VAL A 35 4.68 -10.05 7.10
N LEU A 36 4.78 -9.87 5.78
CA LEU A 36 3.96 -10.59 4.82
C LEU A 36 4.40 -12.07 4.79
N ALA A 37 3.52 -12.95 5.28
CA ALA A 37 3.74 -14.39 5.19
C ALA A 37 3.89 -14.79 3.71
N LYS A 38 4.99 -15.48 3.37
CA LYS A 38 5.27 -15.95 1.99
C LYS A 38 4.52 -17.23 1.62
N ILE A 39 3.58 -17.67 2.46
CA ILE A 39 2.84 -18.90 2.24
C ILE A 39 1.74 -18.58 1.21
N PRO A 40 1.69 -19.29 0.08
CA PRO A 40 0.61 -19.10 -0.87
C PRO A 40 -0.71 -19.46 -0.20
N LEU A 41 -1.64 -18.52 -0.16
CA LEU A 41 -3.01 -18.74 0.30
C LEU A 41 -3.83 -19.36 -0.83
N THR A 42 -4.63 -20.36 -0.50
CA THR A 42 -5.62 -20.92 -1.43
C THR A 42 -6.90 -20.07 -1.40
N GLY A 43 -7.70 -20.13 -2.46
CA GLY A 43 -8.99 -19.42 -2.50
C GLY A 43 -9.89 -19.82 -1.33
N ASP A 44 -9.91 -21.10 -0.98
CA ASP A 44 -10.69 -21.65 0.14
C ASP A 44 -10.26 -21.11 1.52
N SER A 45 -9.07 -20.49 1.62
CA SER A 45 -8.60 -19.87 2.87
C SER A 45 -9.15 -18.46 3.09
N ILE A 46 -9.68 -17.82 2.05
CA ILE A 46 -10.11 -16.41 2.07
C ILE A 46 -11.55 -16.23 1.59
N ALA A 47 -12.19 -17.28 1.07
CA ALA A 47 -13.52 -17.20 0.49
C ALA A 47 -14.41 -18.36 0.94
N TYR A 48 -15.68 -18.08 1.13
CA TYR A 48 -16.72 -19.04 1.48
C TYR A 48 -18.01 -18.73 0.73
N ALA A 49 -18.87 -19.73 0.54
CA ALA A 49 -20.19 -19.51 -0.04
C ALA A 49 -21.14 -18.94 1.02
N ILE A 50 -21.76 -17.79 0.74
CA ILE A 50 -22.87 -17.26 1.54
C ILE A 50 -24.17 -17.93 1.06
N ASP A 51 -24.35 -18.00 -0.25
CA ASP A 51 -25.47 -18.66 -0.91
C ASP A 51 -25.06 -19.22 -2.29
N SER A 52 -26.02 -19.65 -3.11
CA SER A 52 -25.76 -20.24 -4.44
C SER A 52 -25.18 -19.27 -5.49
N ILE A 53 -25.28 -17.97 -5.26
CA ILE A 53 -24.90 -16.90 -6.18
C ILE A 53 -23.97 -15.85 -5.56
N THR A 54 -23.66 -15.97 -4.26
CA THR A 54 -22.87 -14.99 -3.50
C THR A 54 -21.74 -15.69 -2.73
N ALA A 55 -20.52 -15.22 -2.96
CA ALA A 55 -19.34 -15.59 -2.20
C ALA A 55 -18.97 -14.48 -1.20
N GLY A 56 -18.68 -14.86 0.05
CA GLY A 56 -18.07 -13.98 1.03
C GLY A 56 -16.55 -14.09 0.94
N VAL A 57 -15.86 -12.95 0.92
CA VAL A 57 -14.40 -12.86 0.98
C VAL A 57 -13.99 -12.22 2.30
N ASP A 58 -13.21 -12.93 3.11
CA ASP A 58 -12.76 -12.49 4.42
C ASP A 58 -11.31 -12.91 4.67
N PHE A 59 -10.50 -11.99 5.17
CA PHE A 59 -9.09 -12.20 5.52
C PHE A 59 -8.63 -11.15 6.52
N LYS A 60 -7.63 -11.52 7.33
CA LYS A 60 -7.06 -10.62 8.35
C LYS A 60 -5.87 -9.85 7.81
N ASN A 61 -5.71 -8.62 8.28
CA ASN A 61 -4.60 -7.71 7.95
C ASN A 61 -4.56 -7.41 6.44
N TYR A 62 -3.59 -7.99 5.73
CA TYR A 62 -3.27 -7.68 4.34
C TYR A 62 -3.19 -8.95 3.52
N LEU A 63 -3.79 -8.92 2.33
CA LEU A 63 -3.53 -9.91 1.31
C LEU A 63 -2.53 -9.31 0.31
N LEU A 64 -1.38 -9.98 0.15
CA LEU A 64 -0.39 -9.64 -0.87
C LEU A 64 -0.67 -10.42 -2.16
N ILE A 65 -0.97 -9.70 -3.23
CA ILE A 65 -1.12 -10.25 -4.57
C ILE A 65 0.21 -10.03 -5.32
N THR A 66 0.79 -11.11 -5.83
CA THR A 66 2.00 -11.04 -6.68
C THR A 66 1.71 -11.64 -8.05
N TYR A 67 1.81 -10.82 -9.09
CA TYR A 67 1.69 -11.30 -10.46
C TYR A 67 3.05 -11.80 -10.98
N LYS A 68 3.13 -13.11 -11.25
CA LYS A 68 4.41 -13.78 -11.57
C LYS A 68 4.82 -13.70 -13.04
N LYS A 69 3.91 -13.32 -13.95
CA LYS A 69 4.15 -13.39 -15.41
C LYS A 69 4.75 -12.12 -16.00
N LYS A 70 4.80 -11.01 -15.25
CA LYS A 70 5.27 -9.71 -15.74
C LYS A 70 5.95 -8.92 -14.62
N PHE A 71 6.97 -8.17 -15.01
CA PHE A 71 7.66 -7.22 -14.13
C PHE A 71 6.96 -5.85 -14.16
N VAL A 72 7.18 -5.06 -13.12
CA VAL A 72 6.72 -3.66 -13.10
C VAL A 72 7.42 -2.85 -14.20
N PRO A 73 6.74 -1.86 -14.79
CA PRO A 73 7.33 -0.97 -15.78
C PRO A 73 8.35 -0.02 -15.11
N LYS A 74 9.26 0.57 -15.91
CA LYS A 74 10.37 1.37 -15.38
C LYS A 74 9.88 2.62 -14.64
N GLU A 75 8.80 3.21 -15.14
CA GLU A 75 8.13 4.38 -14.59
C GLU A 75 7.66 4.13 -13.16
N PHE A 76 7.15 2.92 -12.89
CA PHE A 76 6.79 2.51 -11.53
C PHE A 76 8.02 2.45 -10.61
N LEU A 77 9.13 1.88 -11.08
CA LEU A 77 10.38 1.81 -10.30
C LEU A 77 11.04 3.17 -10.09
N GLN A 78 10.85 4.12 -11.00
CA GLN A 78 11.32 5.50 -10.82
C GLN A 78 10.56 6.20 -9.69
N GLN A 79 9.25 5.98 -9.61
CA GLN A 79 8.41 6.53 -8.55
C GLN A 79 8.55 5.78 -7.22
N PHE A 80 8.78 4.47 -7.27
CA PHE A 80 8.91 3.59 -6.11
C PHE A 80 10.23 2.79 -6.17
N PRO A 81 11.39 3.41 -5.94
CA PRO A 81 12.70 2.78 -6.11
C PRO A 81 12.99 1.66 -5.11
N LYS A 82 12.26 1.62 -3.99
CA LYS A 82 12.33 0.54 -3.00
C LYS A 82 11.45 -0.67 -3.37
N ALA A 83 10.59 -0.54 -4.38
CA ALA A 83 9.76 -1.65 -4.83
C ALA A 83 10.63 -2.67 -5.59
N GLY A 84 10.35 -3.97 -5.38
CA GLY A 84 10.98 -5.02 -6.17
C GLY A 84 10.51 -4.98 -7.64
N GLY A 85 11.21 -5.71 -8.50
CA GLY A 85 10.79 -5.84 -9.90
C GLY A 85 9.48 -6.61 -10.10
N ALA A 86 9.07 -7.42 -9.11
CA ALA A 86 7.82 -8.16 -9.17
C ALA A 86 6.62 -7.23 -9.05
N MET A 87 5.59 -7.48 -9.85
CA MET A 87 4.34 -6.74 -9.79
C MET A 87 3.55 -7.19 -8.56
N THR A 88 3.50 -6.32 -7.55
CA THR A 88 2.81 -6.58 -6.30
C THR A 88 1.73 -5.54 -6.02
N SER A 89 0.62 -6.02 -5.48
CA SER A 89 -0.50 -5.22 -4.99
C SER A 89 -0.90 -5.74 -3.62
N GLN A 90 -1.47 -4.89 -2.78
CA GLN A 90 -2.01 -5.30 -1.50
C GLN A 90 -3.47 -4.88 -1.41
N ILE A 91 -4.27 -5.71 -0.75
CA ILE A 91 -5.63 -5.34 -0.38
C ILE A 91 -5.84 -5.48 1.13
N THR A 92 -6.69 -4.61 1.67
CA THR A 92 -7.01 -4.51 3.10
C THR A 92 -8.51 -4.31 3.27
N LEU A 93 -9.10 -4.96 4.26
CA LEU A 93 -10.48 -4.71 4.69
C LEU A 93 -10.48 -3.64 5.79
N ILE A 94 -10.97 -2.43 5.52
CA ILE A 94 -10.88 -1.30 6.47
C ILE A 94 -11.68 -1.60 7.75
N ASN A 95 -12.90 -2.12 7.57
CA ASN A 95 -13.86 -2.32 8.66
C ASN A 95 -13.89 -3.77 9.16
N GLU A 96 -12.92 -4.61 8.73
CA GLU A 96 -12.91 -6.06 9.00
C GLU A 96 -14.24 -6.73 8.64
N LYS A 97 -14.93 -6.19 7.63
CA LYS A 97 -16.19 -6.71 7.12
C LYS A 97 -15.92 -7.57 5.88
N PRO A 98 -16.50 -8.78 5.82
CA PRO A 98 -16.44 -9.58 4.61
C PRO A 98 -17.04 -8.84 3.42
N ILE A 99 -16.43 -9.04 2.26
CA ILE A 99 -16.94 -8.49 0.99
C ILE A 99 -17.83 -9.55 0.35
N GLU A 100 -19.03 -9.15 -0.03
CA GLU A 100 -19.95 -9.99 -0.80
C GLU A 100 -19.67 -9.80 -2.29
N VAL A 101 -19.27 -10.89 -2.94
CA VAL A 101 -19.02 -10.96 -4.38
C VAL A 101 -20.12 -11.81 -5.01
N HIS A 102 -20.94 -11.19 -5.85
CA HIS A 102 -22.01 -11.86 -6.58
C HIS A 102 -21.49 -12.61 -7.81
N ALA A 103 -22.28 -13.54 -8.33
CA ALA A 103 -21.94 -14.38 -9.49
C ALA A 103 -21.60 -13.59 -10.77
N ASN A 104 -22.07 -12.34 -10.88
CA ASN A 104 -21.72 -11.42 -11.97
C ASN A 104 -20.35 -10.72 -11.79
N GLY A 105 -19.62 -11.03 -10.71
CA GLY A 105 -18.35 -10.39 -10.34
C GLY A 105 -18.49 -9.02 -9.70
N SER A 106 -19.71 -8.52 -9.50
CA SER A 106 -19.95 -7.29 -8.73
C SER A 106 -19.76 -7.54 -7.24
N TYR A 107 -19.20 -6.56 -6.54
CA TYR A 107 -19.14 -6.56 -5.08
C TYR A 107 -19.73 -5.25 -4.54
N PHE A 108 -20.40 -5.33 -3.41
CA PHE A 108 -21.00 -4.18 -2.74
C PHE A 108 -20.05 -3.60 -1.68
N ASN A 109 -20.21 -2.30 -1.44
CA ASN A 109 -19.47 -1.49 -0.48
C ASN A 109 -17.94 -1.36 -0.74
N PRO A 110 -17.55 -0.62 -1.81
CA PRO A 110 -16.13 -0.36 -2.09
C PRO A 110 -15.42 0.45 -0.98
N VAL A 111 -16.16 1.02 -0.02
CA VAL A 111 -15.58 1.73 1.12
C VAL A 111 -14.86 0.77 2.06
N ASP A 112 -15.22 -0.52 2.07
CA ASP A 112 -14.63 -1.49 2.98
C ASP A 112 -13.32 -2.10 2.43
N LEU A 113 -12.95 -1.82 1.18
CA LEU A 113 -11.77 -2.38 0.50
C LEU A 113 -10.79 -1.28 0.07
N ILE A 114 -9.56 -1.35 0.58
CA ILE A 114 -8.44 -0.55 0.03
C ILE A 114 -7.56 -1.44 -0.81
N SER A 115 -7.22 -0.96 -2.01
CA SER A 115 -6.19 -1.53 -2.87
C SER A 115 -4.99 -0.58 -2.93
N THR A 116 -3.79 -1.11 -2.77
CA THR A 116 -2.52 -0.38 -2.86
C THR A 116 -1.51 -1.11 -3.75
N GLY A 117 -0.39 -0.46 -4.07
CA GLY A 117 0.65 -1.02 -4.93
C GLY A 117 0.34 -0.85 -6.41
N PHE A 118 0.68 -1.85 -7.22
CA PHE A 118 0.60 -1.72 -8.68
C PHE A 118 -0.83 -1.51 -9.18
N TRP A 119 -1.82 -2.21 -8.61
CA TRP A 119 -3.24 -2.05 -8.97
C TRP A 119 -3.73 -0.62 -8.72
N ALA A 120 -3.32 0.00 -7.60
CA ALA A 120 -3.65 1.39 -7.31
C ALA A 120 -2.92 2.38 -8.23
N TRP A 121 -1.75 2.01 -8.77
CA TRP A 121 -0.98 2.88 -9.66
C TRP A 121 -1.54 2.89 -11.09
N PHE A 122 -1.77 1.71 -11.69
CA PHE A 122 -2.11 1.60 -13.13
C PHE A 122 -3.45 0.93 -13.46
N GLU A 123 -3.93 -0.04 -12.68
CA GLU A 123 -5.14 -0.81 -13.03
C GLU A 123 -6.41 -0.08 -12.57
N LYS A 124 -6.59 1.15 -13.05
CA LYS A 124 -7.76 1.99 -12.79
C LYS A 124 -8.79 1.81 -13.89
N ILE A 125 -10.06 2.11 -13.63
CA ILE A 125 -11.11 2.10 -14.67
C ILE A 125 -10.70 2.95 -15.90
N ALA A 126 -9.97 4.04 -15.69
CA ALA A 126 -9.46 4.88 -16.76
C ALA A 126 -8.48 4.18 -17.72
N THR A 127 -7.81 3.10 -17.30
CA THR A 127 -6.91 2.30 -18.15
C THR A 127 -7.58 1.09 -18.77
N MET A 128 -8.83 0.79 -18.39
CA MET A 128 -9.64 -0.25 -19.03
C MET A 128 -10.18 0.19 -20.39
N LEU A 129 -10.26 1.50 -20.64
CA LEU A 129 -10.69 2.00 -21.93
C LEU A 129 -9.54 1.85 -22.95
N PRO A 130 -9.80 1.24 -24.12
CA PRO A 130 -8.85 1.26 -25.21
C PRO A 130 -8.49 2.70 -25.57
N SER A 131 -7.20 2.97 -25.80
CA SER A 131 -6.73 4.31 -26.21
C SER A 131 -7.31 4.79 -27.55
N ASP A 132 -7.88 3.87 -28.32
CA ASP A 132 -8.53 4.06 -29.61
C ASP A 132 -10.07 4.10 -29.53
N TYR A 133 -10.65 4.22 -28.33
CA TYR A 133 -12.10 4.28 -28.19
C TYR A 133 -12.69 5.55 -28.81
N VAL A 134 -13.57 5.36 -29.80
CA VAL A 134 -14.38 6.43 -30.40
C VAL A 134 -15.82 6.29 -29.90
N PRO A 135 -16.37 7.27 -29.14
CA PRO A 135 -17.74 7.20 -28.68
C PRO A 135 -18.71 7.24 -29.87
N LEU A 136 -19.74 6.40 -29.83
CA LEU A 136 -20.85 6.46 -30.79
C LEU A 136 -21.55 7.82 -30.65
N LYS A 137 -21.72 8.55 -31.76
CA LYS A 137 -22.52 9.79 -31.76
C LYS A 137 -23.95 9.44 -31.34
N GLN A 138 -24.42 10.08 -30.27
CA GLN A 138 -25.82 10.04 -29.83
C GLN A 138 -26.70 10.87 -30.77
#